data_AF-A0A969V2P9-F1
#
_entry.id   AF-A0A969V2P9-F1
#
_cell.length_a   1.000
_cell.length_b   1.000
_cell.length_c   1.000
_cell.angle_alpha   90.00
_cell.angle_beta   90.00
_cell.angle_gamma   90.00
#
_symmetry.space_group_name_H-M   'P 1'
#
loop_
_entity.id
_entity.type
_entity.pdbx_description
1 polymer ?
#
loop_
_entity_poly.entity_id
_entity_poly.type
_entity_poly.pdbx_seq_one_letter_code
_entity_poly.pdbx_strand_id
1 'polypeptide(L)'
;MRQRVAFALSQILVTSGADSSLMPYGMARYQQLMLDYAFGNYKDLLYAVTLSPVMGDYLNMANSNKPDPARGISANENYAREIMQLFSIGLYDLNLDGTLKKDASGNPIPSYSQTTVENLARVFTGWTYASANGTPAVRNNPSYYEQPMQAVASNHDTGSKTLIRGFIIPASQSAALDLSMALDHLIAHPNVAPFISKQLIQRLVTSDPHPAYVARVAAVFNNNGQGIKGDLKAVVRAILLDERSAWTN
;
A
#
# COMPACT_ATOMS: atom_id res chain seq x y z
N MET A 1 -22.13 -7.98 -4.04
CA MET A 1 -21.31 -7.12 -3.15
C MET A 1 -19.81 -7.19 -3.44
N ARG A 2 -19.18 -8.38 -3.50
CA ARG A 2 -17.72 -8.54 -3.74
C ARG A 2 -17.16 -7.70 -4.89
N GLN A 3 -17.80 -7.72 -6.06
CA GLN A 3 -17.38 -6.95 -7.23
C GLN A 3 -17.36 -5.43 -6.98
N ARG A 4 -18.34 -4.89 -6.25
CA ARG A 4 -18.37 -3.45 -5.90
C ARG A 4 -17.21 -3.07 -4.99
N VAL A 5 -16.87 -3.92 -4.02
CA VAL A 5 -15.72 -3.69 -3.14
C VAL A 5 -14.42 -3.81 -3.91
N ALA A 6 -14.26 -4.84 -4.75
CA ALA A 6 -13.09 -4.99 -5.60
C ALA A 6 -12.88 -3.79 -6.53
N PHE A 7 -13.96 -3.27 -7.12
CA PHE A 7 -13.91 -2.06 -7.93
C PHE A 7 -13.52 -0.82 -7.11
N ALA A 8 -14.06 -0.65 -5.90
CA ALA A 8 -13.62 0.42 -5.00
C ALA A 8 -12.12 0.31 -4.65
N LEU A 9 -11.64 -0.90 -4.35
CA LEU A 9 -10.23 -1.16 -4.06
C LEU A 9 -9.34 -0.89 -5.29
N SER A 10 -9.74 -1.26 -6.49
CA SER A 10 -8.96 -1.01 -7.71
C SER A 10 -8.80 0.48 -8.02
N GLN A 11 -9.70 1.32 -7.49
CA GLN A 11 -9.59 2.77 -7.62
C GLN A 11 -8.76 3.45 -6.52
N ILE A 12 -8.50 2.75 -5.41
CA ILE A 12 -7.60 3.19 -4.33
C ILE A 12 -6.18 2.71 -4.63
N LEU A 13 -6.04 1.42 -4.95
CA LEU A 13 -4.79 0.73 -5.26
C LEU A 13 -4.57 0.74 -6.78
N VAL A 14 -4.55 1.95 -7.34
CA VAL A 14 -4.59 2.18 -8.79
C VAL A 14 -3.31 1.71 -9.48
N THR A 15 -3.49 1.09 -10.64
CA THR A 15 -2.44 0.86 -11.63
C THR A 15 -2.89 1.41 -12.99
N SER A 16 -1.96 1.63 -13.91
CA SER A 16 -2.30 1.91 -15.31
C SER A 16 -2.31 0.62 -16.12
N GLY A 17 -3.24 0.46 -17.06
CA GLY A 17 -3.16 -0.53 -18.13
C GLY A 17 -2.88 0.10 -19.50
N ALA A 18 -2.59 1.41 -19.52
CA ALA A 18 -2.36 2.18 -20.75
C ALA A 18 -0.91 2.10 -21.24
N ASP A 19 0.01 1.61 -20.41
CA ASP A 19 1.37 1.30 -20.85
C ASP A 19 1.35 0.00 -21.66
N SER A 20 1.83 0.09 -22.90
CA SER A 20 1.91 -1.01 -23.86
C SER A 20 2.74 -2.23 -23.40
N SER A 21 3.42 -2.15 -22.24
CA SER A 21 4.11 -3.28 -21.59
C SER A 21 3.20 -4.18 -20.76
N LEU A 22 2.04 -3.68 -20.31
CA LEU A 22 1.13 -4.43 -19.44
C LEU A 22 0.19 -5.29 -20.27
N MET A 23 0.57 -6.55 -20.41
CA MET A 23 -0.21 -7.54 -21.12
C MET A 23 -1.62 -7.66 -20.52
N PRO A 24 -2.69 -7.77 -21.33
CA PRO A 24 -4.08 -7.87 -20.86
C PRO A 24 -4.31 -8.93 -19.76
N TYR A 25 -3.54 -10.03 -19.79
CA TYR A 25 -3.62 -11.08 -18.78
C TYR A 25 -3.09 -10.64 -17.40
N GLY A 26 -2.06 -9.77 -17.34
CA GLY A 26 -1.55 -9.22 -16.09
C GLY A 26 -2.60 -8.37 -15.39
N MET A 27 -3.28 -7.49 -16.14
CA MET A 27 -4.38 -6.68 -15.61
C MET A 27 -5.56 -7.53 -15.15
N ALA A 28 -5.92 -8.60 -15.86
CA ALA A 28 -6.96 -9.53 -15.42
C ALA A 28 -6.63 -10.14 -14.05
N ARG A 29 -5.36 -10.53 -13.83
CA ARG A 29 -4.91 -11.05 -12.52
C ARG A 29 -4.89 -9.98 -11.44
N TYR A 30 -4.51 -8.76 -11.77
CA TYR A 30 -4.54 -7.66 -10.81
C TYR A 30 -5.98 -7.34 -10.35
N GLN A 31 -6.95 -7.41 -11.27
CA GLN A 31 -8.37 -7.27 -10.92
C GLN A 31 -8.88 -8.47 -10.11
N GLN A 32 -8.42 -9.69 -10.42
CA GLN A 32 -8.73 -10.87 -9.62
C GLN A 32 -8.19 -10.75 -8.19
N LEU A 33 -7.00 -10.19 -8.00
CA LEU A 33 -6.43 -9.89 -6.68
C LEU A 33 -7.38 -9.01 -5.85
N MET A 34 -7.95 -7.96 -6.45
CA MET A 34 -8.95 -7.11 -5.77
C MET A 34 -10.21 -7.89 -5.37
N LEU A 35 -10.64 -8.86 -6.18
CA LEU A 35 -11.77 -9.74 -5.86
C LEU A 35 -11.46 -10.70 -4.71
N ASP A 36 -10.27 -11.29 -4.70
CA ASP A 36 -9.85 -12.26 -3.70
C ASP A 36 -9.80 -11.62 -2.31
N TYR A 37 -9.20 -10.43 -2.24
CA TYR A 37 -8.97 -9.68 -1.00
C TYR A 37 -10.11 -8.74 -0.60
N ALA A 38 -11.19 -8.64 -1.37
CA ALA A 38 -12.32 -7.72 -1.12
C ALA A 38 -12.90 -7.80 0.32
N PHE A 39 -12.79 -8.95 0.99
CA PHE A 39 -13.23 -9.14 2.37
C PHE A 39 -12.12 -9.72 3.27
N GLY A 40 -10.86 -9.58 2.86
CA GLY A 40 -9.69 -10.05 3.60
C GLY A 40 -9.15 -8.99 4.56
N ASN A 41 -7.86 -9.10 4.91
CA ASN A 41 -7.17 -8.08 5.68
C ASN A 41 -6.43 -7.09 4.77
N TYR A 42 -6.47 -5.80 5.10
CA TYR A 42 -5.82 -4.75 4.32
C TYR A 42 -4.29 -4.89 4.27
N LYS A 43 -3.65 -5.42 5.33
CA LYS A 43 -2.21 -5.74 5.32
C LYS A 43 -1.89 -6.77 4.23
N ASP A 44 -2.66 -7.84 4.16
CA ASP A 44 -2.43 -8.93 3.21
C ASP A 44 -2.69 -8.46 1.78
N LEU A 45 -3.72 -7.63 1.58
CA LEU A 45 -3.97 -6.95 0.31
C LEU A 45 -2.79 -6.07 -0.09
N LEU A 46 -2.27 -5.26 0.84
CA LEU A 46 -1.15 -4.36 0.55
C LEU A 46 0.11 -5.15 0.18
N TYR A 47 0.39 -6.25 0.89
CA TYR A 47 1.49 -7.17 0.55
C TYR A 47 1.32 -7.77 -0.86
N ALA A 48 0.12 -8.28 -1.17
CA ALA A 48 -0.16 -8.85 -2.49
C ALA A 48 -0.04 -7.81 -3.61
N VAL A 49 -0.47 -6.57 -3.37
CA VAL A 49 -0.29 -5.46 -4.31
C VAL A 49 1.18 -5.09 -4.47
N THR A 50 1.96 -5.03 -3.38
CA THR A 50 3.41 -4.74 -3.45
C THR A 50 4.15 -5.75 -4.33
N LEU A 51 3.82 -7.04 -4.21
CA LEU A 51 4.47 -8.08 -5.00
C LEU A 51 3.77 -8.38 -6.33
N SER A 52 2.73 -7.64 -6.69
CA SER A 52 2.13 -7.76 -8.00
C SER A 52 3.12 -7.30 -9.07
N PRO A 53 3.42 -8.12 -10.10
CA PRO A 53 4.30 -7.69 -11.19
C PRO A 53 3.72 -6.52 -11.99
N VAL A 54 2.39 -6.36 -12.02
CA VAL A 54 1.73 -5.19 -12.64
C VAL A 54 2.04 -3.91 -11.87
N MET A 55 1.95 -3.95 -10.54
CA MET A 55 2.26 -2.81 -9.68
C MET A 55 3.78 -2.52 -9.70
N GLY A 56 4.57 -3.59 -9.69
CA GLY A 56 6.03 -3.54 -9.79
C GLY A 56 6.50 -2.81 -11.04
N ASP A 57 5.90 -3.12 -12.19
CA ASP A 57 6.15 -2.42 -13.47
C ASP A 57 5.68 -0.97 -13.39
N TYR A 58 4.41 -0.75 -13.03
CA TYR A 58 3.77 0.56 -13.05
C TYR A 58 4.50 1.61 -12.19
N LEU A 59 5.02 1.21 -11.03
CA LEU A 59 5.72 2.10 -10.11
C LEU A 59 7.24 1.83 -10.04
N ASN A 60 7.81 1.21 -11.08
CA ASN A 60 9.25 0.99 -11.22
C ASN A 60 9.91 0.32 -10.00
N MET A 61 9.17 -0.52 -9.27
CA MET A 61 9.71 -1.36 -8.20
C MET A 61 10.33 -2.63 -8.78
N ALA A 62 9.76 -3.19 -9.84
CA ALA A 62 10.35 -4.30 -10.56
C ALA A 62 11.73 -3.87 -11.08
N ASN A 63 12.75 -4.66 -10.79
CA ASN A 63 14.15 -4.41 -11.15
C ASN A 63 14.79 -3.19 -10.46
N SER A 64 14.16 -2.62 -9.43
CA SER A 64 14.79 -1.62 -8.55
C SER A 64 15.96 -2.27 -7.81
N ASN A 65 17.17 -1.76 -8.03
CA ASN A 65 18.39 -2.28 -7.43
C ASN A 65 18.75 -1.48 -6.17
N LYS A 66 19.49 -2.11 -5.26
CA LYS A 66 20.14 -1.43 -4.13
C LYS A 66 20.93 -0.21 -4.60
N PRO A 67 20.96 0.88 -3.81
CA PRO A 67 21.72 2.07 -4.16
C PRO A 67 23.22 1.75 -4.31
N ASP A 68 23.87 2.44 -5.23
CA ASP A 68 25.32 2.44 -5.43
C ASP A 68 25.80 3.90 -5.43
N PRO A 69 26.13 4.45 -4.24
CA PRO A 69 26.58 5.84 -4.12
C PRO A 69 27.87 6.15 -4.90
N ALA A 70 28.74 5.16 -5.10
CA ALA A 70 29.97 5.34 -5.88
C ALA A 70 29.66 5.58 -7.37
N ARG A 71 28.51 5.10 -7.85
CA ARG A 71 27.98 5.35 -9.19
C ARG A 71 26.87 6.41 -9.24
N GLY A 72 26.52 7.03 -8.12
CA GLY A 72 25.41 7.97 -8.02
C GLY A 72 24.04 7.34 -8.28
N ILE A 73 23.88 6.03 -8.02
CA ILE A 73 22.61 5.31 -8.21
C ILE A 73 21.84 5.28 -6.90
N SER A 74 20.61 5.80 -6.92
CA SER A 74 19.65 5.70 -5.81
C SER A 74 18.62 4.60 -6.06
N ALA A 75 17.97 4.13 -4.99
CA ALA A 75 16.81 3.26 -5.11
C ALA A 75 15.64 4.02 -5.77
N ASN A 76 14.78 3.33 -6.52
CA ASN A 76 13.61 3.97 -7.12
C ASN A 76 12.56 4.30 -6.05
N GLU A 77 12.17 5.57 -5.97
CA GLU A 77 11.29 6.09 -4.92
C GLU A 77 9.80 6.02 -5.23
N ASN A 78 9.40 5.74 -6.48
CA ASN A 78 8.01 5.87 -6.91
C ASN A 78 7.08 5.01 -6.05
N TYR A 79 7.35 3.71 -5.94
CA TYR A 79 6.53 2.83 -5.10
C TYR A 79 6.53 3.23 -3.62
N ALA A 80 7.66 3.68 -3.09
CA ALA A 80 7.76 4.15 -1.70
C ALA A 80 6.89 5.39 -1.46
N ARG A 81 6.84 6.32 -2.43
CA ARG A 81 5.98 7.49 -2.37
C ARG A 81 4.51 7.10 -2.43
N GLU A 82 4.12 6.28 -3.41
CA GLU A 82 2.71 5.93 -3.60
C GLU A 82 2.14 5.05 -2.49
N ILE A 83 2.92 4.08 -1.98
CA ILE A 83 2.44 3.22 -0.89
C ILE A 83 2.14 4.03 0.36
N MET A 84 2.94 5.07 0.66
CA MET A 84 2.68 6.00 1.76
C MET A 84 1.55 6.97 1.41
N GLN A 85 1.67 7.66 0.28
CA GLN A 85 0.81 8.78 -0.07
C GLN A 85 -0.61 8.39 -0.45
N LEU A 86 -0.76 7.36 -1.28
CA LEU A 86 -2.04 7.00 -1.88
C LEU A 86 -2.65 5.74 -1.26
N PHE A 87 -1.81 4.79 -0.84
CA PHE A 87 -2.29 3.46 -0.45
C PHE A 87 -2.34 3.22 1.06
N SER A 88 -1.83 4.13 1.89
CA SER A 88 -1.83 3.91 3.34
C SER A 88 -2.06 5.16 4.19
N ILE A 89 -1.14 6.12 4.24
CA ILE A 89 -1.09 7.12 5.30
C ILE A 89 -1.41 8.55 4.86
N GLY A 90 -1.41 8.84 3.56
CA GLY A 90 -1.64 10.19 3.05
C GLY A 90 -0.45 11.12 3.27
N LEU A 91 -0.53 12.33 2.71
CA LEU A 91 0.51 13.37 2.84
C LEU A 91 0.63 13.98 4.24
N TYR A 92 -0.48 13.99 4.99
CA TYR A 92 -0.61 14.72 6.24
C TYR A 92 -1.20 13.85 7.33
N ASP A 93 -0.83 14.14 8.57
CA ASP A 93 -1.41 13.52 9.75
C ASP A 93 -2.89 13.81 9.89
N LEU A 94 -3.64 12.75 10.23
CA LEU A 94 -5.09 12.80 10.35
C LEU A 94 -5.54 12.57 11.79
N ASN A 95 -6.61 13.27 12.17
CA ASN A 95 -7.47 12.85 13.26
C ASN A 95 -8.25 11.60 12.83
N LEU A 96 -8.82 10.87 13.81
CA LEU A 96 -9.58 9.65 13.54
C LEU A 96 -10.81 9.90 12.64
N ASP A 97 -11.32 11.12 12.63
CA ASP A 97 -12.44 11.56 11.79
C ASP A 97 -12.03 11.98 10.37
N GLY A 98 -10.75 11.80 10.01
CA GLY A 98 -10.22 12.13 8.68
C GLY A 98 -9.94 13.62 8.46
N THR A 99 -10.09 14.47 9.47
CA THR A 99 -9.65 15.87 9.41
C THR A 99 -8.15 15.99 9.59
N LEU A 100 -7.55 17.03 9.01
CA LEU A 100 -6.10 17.28 9.12
C LEU A 100 -5.72 17.66 10.55
N LYS A 101 -4.66 17.04 11.08
CA LYS A 101 -3.96 17.56 12.25
C LYS A 101 -3.17 18.80 11.85
N LYS A 102 -3.20 19.79 12.73
CA LYS A 102 -2.54 21.08 12.52
C LYS A 102 -1.54 21.35 13.64
N ASP A 103 -0.44 21.98 13.29
CA ASP A 103 0.51 22.51 14.27
C ASP A 103 -0.05 23.74 15.01
N ALA A 104 0.73 24.30 15.93
CA ALA A 104 0.35 25.49 16.69
C ALA A 104 0.11 26.73 15.80
N SER A 105 0.62 26.73 14.58
CA SER A 105 0.46 27.80 13.58
C SER A 105 -0.73 27.55 12.63
N GLY A 106 -1.45 26.43 12.79
CA GLY A 106 -2.60 26.07 11.97
C GLY A 106 -2.27 25.38 10.65
N ASN A 107 -1.00 25.02 10.41
CA ASN A 107 -0.58 24.33 9.20
C ASN A 107 -0.75 22.81 9.31
N PRO A 108 -1.15 22.10 8.24
CA PRO A 108 -1.19 20.64 8.23
C PRO A 108 0.18 20.02 8.54
N ILE A 109 0.20 19.02 9.40
CA ILE A 109 1.44 18.31 9.80
C ILE A 109 1.75 17.22 8.75
N PRO A 110 2.90 17.23 8.07
CA PRO A 110 3.28 16.16 7.14
C PRO A 110 3.44 14.81 7.85
N SER A 111 2.97 13.73 7.22
CA SER A 111 3.03 12.38 7.80
C SER A 111 4.40 11.69 7.62
N TYR A 112 5.19 12.13 6.65
CA TYR A 112 6.54 11.64 6.37
C TYR A 112 7.42 12.72 5.72
N SER A 113 8.73 12.45 5.67
CA SER A 113 9.73 13.32 5.03
C SER A 113 10.31 12.69 3.77
N GLN A 114 11.05 13.46 2.97
CA GLN A 114 11.81 12.92 1.83
C GLN A 114 12.80 11.82 2.25
N THR A 115 13.50 12.01 3.37
CA THR A 115 14.40 10.97 3.92
C THR A 115 13.68 9.66 4.24
N THR A 116 12.40 9.74 4.62
CA THR A 116 11.58 8.54 4.82
C THR A 116 11.31 7.84 3.49
N VAL A 117 11.01 8.59 2.43
CA VAL A 117 10.81 8.05 1.07
C VAL A 117 12.07 7.31 0.62
N GLU A 118 13.24 7.93 0.77
CA GLU A 118 14.54 7.32 0.42
C GLU A 118 14.80 6.03 1.21
N ASN A 119 14.54 6.01 2.52
CA ASN A 119 14.75 4.81 3.33
C ASN A 119 13.74 3.71 3.01
N LEU A 120 12.49 4.06 2.74
CA LEU A 120 11.47 3.09 2.35
C LEU A 120 11.73 2.57 0.92
N ALA A 121 12.27 3.38 0.00
CA ALA A 121 12.69 2.94 -1.32
C ALA A 121 13.72 1.81 -1.24
N ARG A 122 14.64 1.89 -0.27
CA ARG A 122 15.65 0.84 -0.02
C ARG A 122 15.01 -0.49 0.40
N VAL A 123 13.89 -0.49 1.14
CA VAL A 123 13.11 -1.71 1.47
C VAL A 123 12.64 -2.43 0.20
N PHE A 124 12.27 -1.67 -0.82
CA PHE A 124 11.70 -2.19 -2.07
C PHE A 124 12.74 -2.54 -3.15
N THR A 125 14.02 -2.55 -2.80
CA THR A 125 15.09 -2.97 -3.72
C THR A 125 15.20 -4.50 -3.80
N GLY A 126 15.70 -5.01 -4.92
CA GLY A 126 15.99 -6.43 -5.11
C GLY A 126 14.80 -7.28 -5.52
N TRP A 127 13.68 -6.68 -5.93
CA TRP A 127 12.53 -7.42 -6.48
C TRP A 127 12.57 -7.42 -8.00
N THR A 128 12.20 -8.55 -8.60
CA THR A 128 12.13 -8.73 -10.06
C THR A 128 10.98 -9.66 -10.42
N TYR A 129 10.67 -9.78 -11.70
CA TYR A 129 9.66 -10.72 -12.17
C TYR A 129 10.03 -12.17 -11.86
N ALA A 130 9.04 -13.00 -11.54
CA ALA A 130 9.27 -14.44 -11.38
C ALA A 130 9.71 -15.09 -12.70
N SER A 131 10.35 -16.25 -12.62
CA SER A 131 10.65 -17.06 -13.82
C SER A 131 9.42 -17.83 -14.29
N ALA A 132 9.10 -17.75 -15.58
CA ALA A 132 8.03 -18.53 -16.20
C ALA A 132 8.22 -20.05 -16.07
N ASN A 133 9.48 -20.50 -15.99
CA ASN A 133 9.84 -21.92 -15.88
C ASN A 133 10.03 -22.38 -14.43
N GLY A 134 9.72 -21.53 -13.44
CA GLY A 134 9.86 -21.84 -12.02
C GLY A 134 11.31 -21.87 -11.51
N THR A 135 12.29 -21.45 -12.31
CA THR A 135 13.68 -21.29 -11.86
C THR A 135 13.80 -20.11 -10.88
N PRO A 136 14.81 -20.09 -10.00
CA PRO A 136 15.07 -18.92 -9.17
C PRO A 136 15.21 -17.65 -10.02
N ALA A 137 14.58 -16.58 -9.59
CA ALA A 137 14.72 -15.29 -10.25
C ALA A 137 16.17 -14.77 -10.19
N VAL A 138 16.59 -14.13 -11.27
CA VAL A 138 17.88 -13.47 -11.39
C VAL A 138 17.68 -11.97 -11.58
N ARG A 139 18.75 -11.19 -11.40
CA ARG A 139 18.70 -9.74 -11.62
C ARG A 139 18.12 -9.42 -13.01
N ASN A 140 17.15 -8.51 -13.05
CA ASN A 140 16.52 -8.04 -14.29
C ASN A 140 15.87 -9.17 -15.10
N ASN A 141 15.13 -10.05 -14.42
CA ASN A 141 14.40 -11.13 -15.08
C ASN A 141 13.39 -10.56 -16.09
N PRO A 142 13.14 -11.23 -17.23
CA PRO A 142 12.14 -10.79 -18.20
C PRO A 142 10.76 -10.66 -17.57
N SER A 143 9.95 -9.72 -18.07
CA SER A 143 8.59 -9.49 -17.57
C SER A 143 7.74 -10.76 -17.62
N TYR A 144 7.18 -11.14 -16.47
CA TYR A 144 6.27 -12.26 -16.33
C TYR A 144 5.21 -11.92 -15.29
N TYR A 145 3.96 -11.75 -15.74
CA TYR A 145 2.89 -11.19 -14.92
C TYR A 145 1.97 -12.23 -14.25
N GLU A 146 2.28 -13.52 -14.39
CA GLU A 146 1.41 -14.58 -13.84
C GLU A 146 1.75 -14.98 -12.40
N GLN A 147 2.91 -14.58 -11.89
CA GLN A 147 3.34 -14.92 -10.54
C GLN A 147 3.79 -13.65 -9.80
N PRO A 148 3.68 -13.61 -8.46
CA PRO A 148 4.24 -12.51 -7.68
C PRO A 148 5.73 -12.31 -7.98
N MET A 149 6.19 -11.07 -7.90
CA MET A 149 7.61 -10.75 -7.99
C MET A 149 8.41 -11.56 -6.96
N GLN A 150 9.66 -11.88 -7.31
CA GLN A 150 10.58 -12.64 -6.50
C GLN A 150 11.78 -11.80 -6.11
N ALA A 151 12.31 -12.03 -4.92
CA ALA A 151 13.48 -11.34 -4.43
C ALA A 151 14.77 -11.97 -4.99
N VAL A 152 15.72 -11.11 -5.34
CA VAL A 152 17.10 -11.44 -5.70
C VAL A 152 18.01 -10.85 -4.63
N ALA A 153 18.47 -11.69 -3.70
CA ALA A 153 19.15 -11.24 -2.49
C ALA A 153 20.37 -10.35 -2.76
N SER A 154 21.15 -10.63 -3.82
CA SER A 154 22.32 -9.82 -4.20
C SER A 154 21.99 -8.37 -4.56
N ASN A 155 20.73 -8.09 -4.90
CA ASN A 155 20.24 -6.81 -5.41
C ASN A 155 19.43 -6.01 -4.39
N HIS A 156 19.15 -6.61 -3.23
CA HIS A 156 18.51 -5.94 -2.11
C HIS A 156 19.54 -5.17 -1.28
N ASP A 157 19.14 -4.01 -0.78
CA ASP A 157 19.93 -3.24 0.16
C ASP A 157 19.78 -3.80 1.57
N THR A 158 20.86 -4.32 2.14
CA THR A 158 20.86 -4.92 3.48
C THR A 158 21.28 -3.94 4.58
N GLY A 159 21.49 -2.66 4.29
CA GLY A 159 21.78 -1.66 5.31
C GLY A 159 20.56 -1.39 6.20
N SER A 160 20.80 -0.90 7.43
CA SER A 160 19.74 -0.42 8.34
C SER A 160 18.92 0.70 7.68
N LYS A 161 17.62 0.76 7.96
CA LYS A 161 16.68 1.72 7.35
C LYS A 161 15.83 2.35 8.44
N THR A 162 15.79 3.68 8.49
CA THR A 162 14.94 4.42 9.43
C THR A 162 13.70 4.91 8.71
N LEU A 163 12.54 4.41 9.11
CA LEU A 163 11.24 4.73 8.53
C LEU A 163 10.51 5.79 9.37
N ILE A 164 9.23 5.96 9.07
CA ILE A 164 8.32 6.94 9.69
C ILE A 164 8.38 6.84 11.22
N ARG A 165 8.42 7.97 11.91
CA ARG A 165 8.42 8.06 13.39
C ARG A 165 9.60 7.32 14.04
N GLY A 166 10.73 7.20 13.33
CA GLY A 166 11.97 6.65 13.87
C GLY A 166 11.99 5.13 14.00
N PHE A 167 11.06 4.41 13.37
CA PHE A 167 11.11 2.95 13.35
C PHE A 167 12.33 2.48 12.56
N ILE A 168 13.12 1.59 13.16
CA ILE A 168 14.35 1.08 12.56
C ILE A 168 14.13 -0.35 12.10
N ILE A 169 14.35 -0.59 10.82
CA ILE A 169 14.60 -1.92 10.28
C ILE A 169 16.10 -2.20 10.43
N PRO A 170 16.52 -3.24 11.19
CA PRO A 170 17.93 -3.55 11.38
C PRO A 170 18.66 -3.85 10.07
N ALA A 171 20.00 -3.79 10.10
CA ALA A 171 20.79 -4.25 8.97
C ALA A 171 20.72 -5.80 8.82
N SER A 172 21.22 -6.29 7.68
CA SER A 172 21.38 -7.71 7.35
C SER A 172 20.08 -8.52 7.28
N GLN A 173 18.97 -7.85 7.01
CA GLN A 173 17.68 -8.48 6.78
C GLN A 173 17.53 -8.92 5.32
N SER A 174 16.64 -9.88 5.09
CA SER A 174 16.22 -10.27 3.74
C SER A 174 15.16 -9.30 3.21
N ALA A 175 15.05 -9.19 1.87
CA ALA A 175 14.03 -8.34 1.22
C ALA A 175 12.60 -8.65 1.69
N ALA A 176 12.29 -9.93 1.92
CA ALA A 176 10.97 -10.35 2.39
C ALA A 176 10.68 -9.92 3.83
N LEU A 177 11.68 -9.96 4.71
CA LEU A 177 11.53 -9.54 6.11
C LEU A 177 11.46 -8.02 6.21
N ASP A 178 12.30 -7.31 5.46
CA ASP A 178 12.22 -5.86 5.29
C ASP A 178 10.84 -5.39 4.85
N LEU A 179 10.30 -6.04 3.80
CA LEU A 179 8.95 -5.77 3.30
C LEU A 179 7.91 -6.01 4.40
N SER A 180 7.94 -7.15 5.08
CA SER A 180 6.98 -7.45 6.15
C SER A 180 7.03 -6.41 7.26
N MET A 181 8.22 -6.07 7.76
CA MET A 181 8.39 -5.08 8.82
C MET A 181 7.90 -3.70 8.40
N ALA A 182 8.18 -3.28 7.17
CA ALA A 182 7.72 -2.00 6.63
C ALA A 182 6.19 -1.96 6.52
N LEU A 183 5.55 -3.01 5.99
CA LEU A 183 4.09 -3.07 5.89
C LEU A 183 3.41 -3.15 7.26
N ASP A 184 3.98 -3.91 8.20
CA ASP A 184 3.51 -3.95 9.58
C ASP A 184 3.53 -2.56 10.21
N HIS A 185 4.63 -1.82 10.02
CA HIS A 185 4.77 -0.47 10.55
C HIS A 185 3.82 0.52 9.87
N LEU A 186 3.64 0.44 8.54
CA LEU A 186 2.66 1.26 7.83
C LEU A 186 1.25 0.99 8.32
N ILE A 187 0.82 -0.27 8.42
CA ILE A 187 -0.53 -0.64 8.91
C ILE A 187 -0.73 -0.22 10.36
N ALA A 188 0.31 -0.27 11.20
CA ALA A 188 0.25 0.21 12.57
C ALA A 188 0.02 1.74 12.64
N HIS A 189 0.41 2.50 11.62
CA HIS A 189 0.31 3.97 11.61
C HIS A 189 -1.14 4.46 11.85
N PRO A 190 -1.34 5.49 12.70
CA PRO A 190 -2.67 5.98 13.06
C PRO A 190 -3.45 6.56 11.87
N ASN A 191 -2.78 7.06 10.82
CA ASN A 191 -3.47 7.60 9.65
C ASN A 191 -4.15 6.54 8.79
N VAL A 192 -3.70 5.27 8.80
CA VAL A 192 -4.22 4.28 7.83
C VAL A 192 -5.72 4.08 7.96
N ALA A 193 -6.20 3.99 9.20
CA ALA A 193 -7.62 3.80 9.46
C ALA A 193 -8.50 4.94 8.91
N PRO A 194 -8.32 6.22 9.31
CA PRO A 194 -9.12 7.32 8.77
C PRO A 194 -8.92 7.52 7.25
N PHE A 195 -7.68 7.36 6.77
CA PHE A 195 -7.35 7.58 5.36
C PHE A 195 -8.07 6.56 4.46
N ILE A 196 -7.93 5.27 4.74
CA ILE A 196 -8.56 4.21 3.94
C ILE A 196 -10.08 4.18 4.14
N SER A 197 -10.57 4.41 5.35
CA SER A 197 -12.02 4.46 5.62
C SER A 197 -12.69 5.57 4.82
N LYS A 198 -12.12 6.78 4.78
CA LYS A 198 -12.65 7.89 3.99
C LYS A 198 -12.73 7.53 2.51
N GLN A 199 -11.65 6.98 1.94
CA GLN A 199 -11.64 6.60 0.53
C GLN A 199 -12.66 5.50 0.21
N LEU A 200 -12.78 4.47 1.05
CA LEU A 200 -13.76 3.41 0.87
C LEU A 200 -15.20 3.93 0.93
N ILE A 201 -15.52 4.83 1.87
CA ILE A 201 -16.83 5.48 1.92
C ILE A 201 -17.09 6.27 0.63
N GLN A 202 -16.08 7.02 0.15
CA GLN A 202 -16.18 7.80 -1.08
C GLN A 202 -16.48 6.96 -2.31
N ARG A 203 -15.93 5.74 -2.40
CA ARG A 203 -16.16 4.85 -3.55
C ARG A 203 -17.42 4.02 -3.43
N LEU A 204 -17.92 3.78 -2.21
CA LEU A 204 -19.03 2.87 -1.98
C LEU A 204 -20.37 3.56 -1.74
N VAL A 205 -20.36 4.77 -1.18
CA VAL A 205 -21.57 5.44 -0.66
C VAL A 205 -21.68 6.90 -1.09
N THR A 206 -20.74 7.78 -0.72
CA THR A 206 -20.90 9.24 -0.92
C THR A 206 -19.57 9.97 -1.06
N SER A 207 -19.48 10.93 -1.98
CA SER A 207 -18.25 11.68 -2.28
C SER A 207 -17.76 12.59 -1.15
N ASP A 208 -18.66 13.04 -0.26
CA ASP A 208 -18.34 13.95 0.85
C ASP A 208 -18.79 13.37 2.20
N PRO A 209 -18.05 12.38 2.75
CA PRO A 209 -18.41 11.77 4.01
C PRO A 209 -18.17 12.71 5.19
N HIS A 210 -19.20 12.89 6.01
CA HIS A 210 -19.10 13.68 7.24
C HIS A 210 -18.01 13.09 8.19
N PRO A 211 -17.20 13.92 8.88
CA PRO A 211 -16.10 13.44 9.73
C PRO A 211 -16.50 12.37 10.76
N ALA A 212 -17.65 12.54 11.42
CA ALA A 212 -18.18 11.55 12.37
C ALA A 212 -18.43 10.15 11.74
N TYR A 213 -18.78 10.08 10.45
CA TYR A 213 -18.94 8.80 9.75
C TYR A 213 -17.57 8.13 9.51
N VAL A 214 -16.59 8.90 9.04
CA VAL A 214 -15.21 8.44 8.89
C VAL A 214 -14.68 7.91 10.22
N ALA A 215 -14.91 8.62 11.34
CA ALA A 215 -14.46 8.21 12.67
C ALA A 215 -14.99 6.84 13.09
N ARG A 216 -16.29 6.56 12.87
CA ARG A 216 -16.88 5.26 13.21
C ARG A 216 -16.30 4.12 12.39
N VAL A 217 -16.17 4.30 11.08
CA VAL A 217 -15.58 3.28 10.20
C VAL A 217 -14.09 3.09 10.50
N ALA A 218 -13.35 4.16 10.76
CA ALA A 218 -11.95 4.10 11.15
C ALA A 218 -11.73 3.40 12.49
N ALA A 219 -12.65 3.54 13.44
CA ALA A 219 -12.62 2.78 14.69
C ALA A 219 -12.74 1.26 14.42
N VAL A 220 -13.65 0.86 13.52
CA VAL A 220 -13.79 -0.55 13.09
C VAL A 220 -12.56 -1.02 12.31
N PHE A 221 -11.96 -0.16 11.49
CA PHE A 221 -10.71 -0.48 10.81
C PHE A 221 -9.61 -0.77 11.83
N ASN A 222 -9.48 0.05 12.88
CA ASN A 222 -8.48 -0.16 13.93
C ASN A 222 -8.73 -1.43 14.76
N ASN A 223 -10.00 -1.81 14.94
CA ASN A 223 -10.39 -2.99 15.69
C ASN A 223 -11.79 -3.46 15.25
N ASN A 224 -11.86 -4.64 14.64
CA ASN A 224 -13.12 -5.26 14.19
C ASN A 224 -14.01 -5.82 15.33
N GLY A 225 -13.68 -5.54 16.59
CA GLY A 225 -14.30 -6.14 17.78
C GLY A 225 -13.56 -7.35 18.34
N GLN A 226 -12.54 -7.85 17.63
CA GLN A 226 -11.70 -8.98 18.02
C GLN A 226 -10.21 -8.61 18.13
N GLY A 227 -9.88 -7.32 18.10
CA GLY A 227 -8.51 -6.81 18.13
C GLY A 227 -7.79 -6.87 16.78
N ILE A 228 -8.49 -7.19 15.69
CA ILE A 228 -7.89 -7.30 14.35
C ILE A 228 -8.03 -5.96 13.63
N LYS A 229 -6.89 -5.35 13.29
CA LYS A 229 -6.80 -4.14 12.47
C LYS A 229 -6.86 -4.49 10.98
N GLY A 230 -7.60 -3.71 10.20
CA GLY A 230 -7.66 -3.81 8.75
C GLY A 230 -8.58 -4.91 8.20
N ASP A 231 -9.48 -5.48 9.00
CA ASP A 231 -10.50 -6.43 8.52
C ASP A 231 -11.50 -5.72 7.57
N LEU A 232 -11.33 -5.92 6.26
CA LEU A 232 -12.15 -5.27 5.24
C LEU A 232 -13.59 -5.76 5.25
N LYS A 233 -13.86 -6.98 5.70
CA LYS A 233 -15.25 -7.46 5.85
C LYS A 233 -15.98 -6.66 6.91
N ALA A 234 -15.35 -6.43 8.06
CA ALA A 234 -15.90 -5.63 9.13
C ALA A 234 -16.06 -4.15 8.72
N VAL A 235 -15.04 -3.59 8.06
CA VAL A 235 -15.06 -2.20 7.55
C VAL A 235 -16.17 -2.00 6.53
N VAL A 236 -16.30 -2.86 5.52
CA VAL A 236 -17.37 -2.76 4.51
C VAL A 236 -18.75 -2.90 5.16
N ARG A 237 -18.90 -3.80 6.14
CA ARG A 237 -20.15 -3.92 6.90
C ARG A 237 -20.47 -2.62 7.65
N ALA A 238 -19.49 -2.01 8.30
CA ALA A 238 -19.67 -0.75 9.01
C ALA A 238 -20.06 0.40 8.08
N ILE A 239 -19.47 0.45 6.87
CA ILE A 239 -19.84 1.43 5.83
C ILE A 239 -21.30 1.24 5.41
N LEU A 240 -21.69 0.02 5.06
CA LEU A 240 -23.02 -0.23 4.47
C LEU A 240 -24.18 -0.18 5.49
N LEU A 241 -23.88 -0.37 6.78
CA LEU A 241 -24.89 -0.39 7.85
C LEU A 241 -24.89 0.90 8.68
N ASP A 242 -24.06 1.89 8.35
CA ASP A 242 -24.07 3.15 9.08
C ASP A 242 -25.43 3.85 8.90
N GLU A 243 -26.06 4.25 10.02
CA GLU A 243 -27.41 4.82 10.05
C GLU A 243 -27.58 6.09 9.18
N ARG A 244 -26.47 6.76 8.82
CA ARG A 244 -26.48 7.92 7.93
C ARG A 244 -26.21 7.60 6.45
N SER A 245 -25.92 6.35 6.09
CA SER A 245 -25.78 5.92 4.69
C SER A 245 -27.09 6.03 3.89
N ALA A 246 -28.23 6.14 4.58
CA ALA A 246 -29.58 6.21 3.99
C ALA A 246 -30.09 7.63 3.69
N TRP A 247 -29.33 8.69 4.00
CA TRP A 247 -29.77 10.08 3.84
C TRP A 247 -28.90 10.87 2.85
N THR A 248 -28.84 10.41 1.60
CA THR A 248 -28.51 11.27 0.44
C THR A 248 -29.09 10.64 -0.82
N ASN A 249 -30.33 11.02 -1.14
CA ASN A 249 -30.85 11.19 -2.50
C ASN A 249 -31.40 12.62 -2.57
#